data_AF-A0A923HBQ2-F1
#
_entry.id   AF-A0A923HBQ2-F1
#
_cell.length_a   1.000
_cell.length_b   1.000
_cell.length_c   1.000
_cell.angle_alpha   90.00
_cell.angle_beta   90.00
_cell.angle_gamma   90.00
#
_symmetry.space_group_name_H-M   'P 1'
#
loop_
_entity.id
_entity.type
_entity.pdbx_description
1 polymer ?
#
loop_
_entity_poly.entity_id
_entity_poly.type
_entity_poly.pdbx_seq_one_letter_code
_entity_poly.pdbx_strand_id
1 'polypeptide(L)'
;MLTPDEQAEFLAAIQSVRRVAVRQLAEKPYPANIMRIVPQIQHGIDDLFAQLNMAGKEIACRAGCSFCCHVRVEAKQPEIDYIAHQLKQLPVAEFAHIVEHMRVGLAEKQRLAATEPFQRPPCVLLEDQQCMIYENRPAVCRKGHSIDAQQCADGAPTIPQHLDIILKAEALMQGVAAAYEEVGLPADTNEFTSALFATLTTST
;
A
#
# COMPACT_ATOMS: atom_id res chain seq x y z
N MET A 1 15.25 14.36 -12.06
CA MET A 1 14.69 13.69 -13.24
C MET A 1 15.61 12.55 -13.61
N LEU A 2 15.08 11.39 -14.02
CA LEU A 2 15.89 10.25 -14.44
C LEU A 2 16.60 10.56 -15.76
N THR A 3 17.79 10.00 -15.93
CA THR A 3 18.48 9.92 -17.21
C THR A 3 17.79 8.93 -18.14
N PRO A 4 18.05 8.97 -19.46
CA PRO A 4 17.51 8.00 -20.41
C PRO A 4 17.86 6.55 -20.08
N ASP A 5 19.07 6.30 -19.58
CA ASP A 5 19.51 4.96 -19.19
C ASP A 5 18.77 4.47 -17.94
N GLU A 6 18.65 5.30 -16.89
CA GLU A 6 17.86 4.98 -15.70
C GLU A 6 16.38 4.72 -16.05
N GLN A 7 15.82 5.48 -17.01
CA GLN A 7 14.46 5.26 -17.49
C GLN A 7 14.33 3.91 -18.22
N ALA A 8 15.30 3.56 -19.07
CA ALA A 8 15.31 2.28 -19.77
C ALA A 8 15.43 1.09 -18.79
N GLU A 9 16.30 1.21 -17.78
CA GLU A 9 16.45 0.20 -16.73
C GLU A 9 15.17 0.03 -15.91
N PHE A 10 14.53 1.13 -15.51
CA PHE A 10 13.26 1.10 -14.79
C PHE A 10 12.16 0.39 -15.60
N LEU A 11 12.04 0.71 -16.89
CA LEU A 11 11.07 0.05 -17.78
C LEU A 11 11.38 -1.44 -17.97
N ALA A 12 12.66 -1.81 -18.10
CA ALA A 12 13.08 -3.20 -18.18
C ALA A 12 12.76 -3.99 -16.90
N ALA A 13 12.91 -3.34 -15.72
CA ALA A 13 12.55 -3.93 -14.44
C ALA A 13 11.04 -4.21 -14.34
N ILE A 14 10.18 -3.25 -14.75
CA ILE A 14 8.73 -3.44 -14.83
C ILE A 14 8.39 -4.65 -15.71
N GLN A 15 9.00 -4.75 -16.89
CA GLN A 15 8.76 -5.87 -17.81
C GLN A 15 9.24 -7.21 -17.25
N SER A 16 10.33 -7.22 -16.49
CA SER A 16 10.82 -8.43 -15.82
C SER A 16 9.84 -8.90 -14.75
N VAL A 17 9.40 -8.00 -13.88
CA VAL A 17 8.41 -8.28 -12.83
C VAL A 17 7.12 -8.79 -13.45
N ARG A 18 6.60 -8.11 -14.49
CA ARG A 18 5.39 -8.53 -15.21
C ARG A 18 5.48 -9.97 -15.70
N ARG A 19 6.56 -10.35 -16.39
CA ARG A 19 6.73 -11.71 -16.93
C ARG A 19 6.73 -12.79 -15.84
N VAL A 20 7.34 -12.50 -14.69
CA VAL A 20 7.32 -13.41 -13.54
C VAL A 20 5.91 -13.50 -12.94
N ALA A 21 5.28 -12.35 -12.72
CA ALA A 21 3.93 -12.24 -12.16
C ALA A 21 2.88 -12.94 -13.03
N VAL A 22 2.89 -12.77 -14.36
CA VAL A 22 1.97 -13.46 -15.28
C VAL A 22 2.08 -14.97 -15.14
N ARG A 23 3.31 -15.51 -15.14
CA ARG A 23 3.54 -16.95 -15.00
C ARG A 23 2.99 -17.45 -13.65
N GLN A 24 3.24 -16.70 -12.60
CA GLN A 24 2.75 -17.02 -11.26
C GLN A 24 1.22 -16.96 -11.14
N LEU A 25 0.60 -15.94 -11.72
CA LEU A 25 -0.84 -15.75 -11.68
C LEU A 25 -1.60 -16.85 -12.44
N ALA A 26 -0.97 -17.44 -13.46
CA ALA A 26 -1.53 -18.55 -14.24
C ALA A 26 -1.48 -19.91 -13.51
N GLU A 27 -0.68 -20.07 -12.45
CA GLU A 27 -0.52 -21.36 -11.75
C GLU A 27 -1.74 -21.77 -10.91
N LYS A 28 -2.55 -20.80 -10.47
CA LYS A 28 -3.71 -21.01 -9.60
C LYS A 28 -4.85 -20.07 -10.00
N PRO A 29 -6.12 -20.47 -9.81
CA PRO A 29 -7.23 -19.57 -10.02
C PRO A 29 -7.27 -18.48 -8.93
N TYR A 30 -7.99 -17.40 -9.22
CA TYR A 30 -8.38 -16.42 -8.21
C TYR A 30 -9.33 -17.08 -7.17
N PRO A 31 -9.20 -16.79 -5.86
CA PRO A 31 -8.27 -15.84 -5.23
C PRO A 31 -6.91 -16.44 -4.84
N ALA A 32 -6.66 -17.73 -5.05
CA ALA A 32 -5.46 -18.42 -4.57
C ALA A 32 -4.16 -17.87 -5.17
N ASN A 33 -4.19 -17.40 -6.42
CA ASN A 33 -3.04 -16.70 -7.02
C ASN A 33 -2.72 -15.37 -6.32
N ILE A 34 -3.74 -14.61 -5.92
CA ILE A 34 -3.60 -13.34 -5.21
C ILE A 34 -3.05 -13.55 -3.80
N MET A 35 -3.53 -14.58 -3.10
CA MET A 35 -3.01 -14.96 -1.77
C MET A 35 -1.53 -15.28 -1.77
N ARG A 36 -0.95 -15.56 -2.94
CA ARG A 36 0.48 -15.82 -3.10
C ARG A 36 1.27 -14.60 -3.55
N ILE A 37 0.77 -13.84 -4.53
CA ILE A 37 1.55 -12.76 -5.15
C ILE A 37 1.59 -11.50 -4.29
N VAL A 38 0.50 -11.13 -3.61
CA VAL A 38 0.45 -9.91 -2.78
C VAL A 38 1.49 -9.94 -1.64
N PRO A 39 1.61 -11.02 -0.83
CA PRO A 39 2.65 -11.07 0.19
C PRO A 39 4.07 -11.06 -0.40
N GLN A 40 4.29 -11.58 -1.62
CA GLN A 40 5.60 -11.46 -2.27
C GLN A 40 5.96 -10.00 -2.61
N ILE A 41 4.98 -9.19 -3.02
CA ILE A 41 5.19 -7.76 -3.24
C ILE A 41 5.50 -7.07 -1.92
N GLN A 42 4.73 -7.38 -0.88
CA GLN A 42 4.91 -6.80 0.45
C GLN A 42 6.32 -7.11 0.99
N HIS A 43 6.70 -8.38 1.05
CA HIS A 43 8.04 -8.80 1.47
C HIS A 43 9.13 -8.23 0.55
N GLY A 44 8.89 -8.19 -0.76
CA GLY A 44 9.83 -7.60 -1.71
C GLY A 44 10.14 -6.14 -1.41
N ILE A 45 9.15 -5.36 -0.96
CA ILE A 45 9.35 -3.97 -0.52
C ILE A 45 10.08 -3.93 0.83
N ASP A 46 9.75 -4.80 1.78
CA ASP A 46 10.45 -4.87 3.07
C ASP A 46 11.93 -5.20 2.89
N ASP A 47 12.25 -6.12 1.98
CA ASP A 47 13.62 -6.49 1.62
C ASP A 47 14.41 -5.29 1.07
N LEU A 48 13.75 -4.37 0.34
CA LEU A 48 14.41 -3.14 -0.11
C LEU A 48 14.85 -2.26 1.06
N PHE A 49 14.01 -2.12 2.09
CA PHE A 49 14.37 -1.38 3.30
C PHE A 49 15.42 -2.11 4.14
N ALA A 50 15.37 -3.43 4.21
CA ALA A 50 16.41 -4.22 4.86
C ALA A 50 17.78 -4.02 4.18
N GLN A 51 17.81 -4.05 2.84
CA GLN A 51 19.02 -3.80 2.04
C GLN A 51 19.53 -2.35 2.21
N LEU A 52 18.61 -1.38 2.24
CA LEU A 52 18.95 0.03 2.50
C LEU A 52 19.67 0.19 3.85
N ASN A 53 19.09 -0.41 4.90
CA ASN A 53 19.67 -0.37 6.25
C ASN A 53 21.03 -1.08 6.31
N MET A 54 21.17 -2.23 5.65
CA MET A 54 22.46 -2.93 5.53
C MET A 54 23.53 -2.10 4.81
N ALA A 55 23.12 -1.23 3.87
CA ALA A 55 24.00 -0.30 3.18
C ALA A 55 24.31 0.98 4.00
N GLY A 56 23.89 1.05 5.26
CA GLY A 56 24.12 2.19 6.15
C GLY A 56 23.33 3.45 5.79
N LYS A 57 22.29 3.30 4.96
CA LYS A 57 21.37 4.39 4.60
C LYS A 57 20.16 4.32 5.53
N GLU A 58 19.85 5.43 6.19
CA GLU A 58 18.74 5.52 7.15
C GLU A 58 17.51 6.23 6.54
N ILE A 59 16.35 5.98 7.14
CA ILE A 59 15.12 6.75 6.94
C ILE A 59 14.74 7.43 8.25
N ALA A 60 13.99 8.53 8.17
CA ALA A 60 13.53 9.25 9.35
C ALA A 60 12.30 8.57 10.02
N CYS A 61 11.71 7.58 9.37
CA CYS A 61 10.55 6.85 9.86
C CYS A 61 10.90 5.96 11.06
N ARG A 62 9.99 5.91 12.03
CA ARG A 62 10.09 5.11 13.26
C ARG A 62 8.69 4.69 13.71
N ALA A 63 8.61 3.71 14.61
CA ALA A 63 7.35 3.37 15.25
C ALA A 63 6.68 4.62 15.85
N GLY A 64 5.38 4.79 15.63
CA GLY A 64 4.63 5.99 16.02
C GLY A 64 4.72 7.19 15.05
N CYS A 65 5.50 7.09 13.96
CA CYS A 65 5.45 8.09 12.88
C CYS A 65 4.23 7.84 11.98
N SER A 66 3.26 8.75 12.01
CA SER A 66 1.97 8.60 11.30
C SER A 66 1.73 9.67 10.23
N PHE A 67 2.72 10.49 9.85
CA PHE A 67 2.50 11.58 8.88
C PHE A 67 1.95 11.09 7.53
N CYS A 68 2.42 9.94 7.03
CA CYS A 68 1.88 9.35 5.80
C CYS A 68 0.46 8.80 5.99
N CYS A 69 -0.01 8.58 7.21
CA CYS A 69 -1.39 8.16 7.48
C CYS A 69 -2.41 9.30 7.29
N HIS A 70 -1.98 10.51 6.92
CA HIS A 70 -2.86 11.63 6.57
C HIS A 70 -2.92 11.90 5.06
N VAL A 71 -2.43 10.97 4.22
CA VAL A 71 -2.54 11.08 2.76
C VAL A 71 -3.58 10.13 2.21
N ARG A 72 -4.16 10.49 1.06
CA ARG A 72 -5.04 9.60 0.30
C ARG A 72 -4.20 8.44 -0.25
N VAL A 73 -4.71 7.22 -0.08
CA VAL A 73 -4.06 5.98 -0.47
C VAL A 73 -4.90 5.30 -1.53
N GLU A 74 -4.27 4.86 -2.60
CA GLU A 74 -4.92 4.09 -3.65
C GLU A 74 -4.25 2.72 -3.78
N ALA A 75 -5.06 1.68 -3.94
CA ALA A 75 -4.60 0.30 -4.02
C ALA A 75 -5.35 -0.46 -5.11
N LYS A 76 -4.73 -1.53 -5.62
CA LYS A 76 -5.35 -2.40 -6.62
C LYS A 76 -6.36 -3.34 -5.94
N GLN A 77 -7.47 -3.64 -6.62
CA GLN A 77 -8.52 -4.52 -6.06
C GLN A 77 -7.98 -5.86 -5.52
N PRO A 78 -7.07 -6.59 -6.22
CA PRO A 78 -6.52 -7.84 -5.69
C PRO A 78 -5.75 -7.67 -4.37
N GLU A 79 -5.06 -6.54 -4.18
CA GLU A 79 -4.39 -6.24 -2.91
C GLU A 79 -5.41 -5.98 -1.79
N ILE A 80 -6.50 -5.27 -2.10
CA ILE A 80 -7.60 -5.04 -1.16
C ILE A 80 -8.27 -6.36 -0.76
N ASP A 81 -8.50 -7.26 -1.71
CA ASP A 81 -9.11 -8.57 -1.46
C ASP A 81 -8.21 -9.45 -0.58
N TYR A 82 -6.89 -9.41 -0.81
CA TYR A 82 -5.91 -10.06 0.05
C TYR A 82 -5.97 -9.54 1.49
N ILE A 83 -5.91 -8.21 1.66
CA ILE A 83 -5.95 -7.59 2.98
C ILE A 83 -7.26 -7.94 3.68
N ALA A 84 -8.39 -7.80 2.99
CA ALA A 84 -9.69 -8.19 3.52
C ALA A 84 -9.75 -9.67 3.96
N HIS A 85 -9.17 -10.58 3.15
CA HIS A 85 -9.08 -11.99 3.50
C HIS A 85 -8.30 -12.20 4.80
N GLN A 86 -7.12 -11.56 4.94
CA GLN A 86 -6.30 -11.65 6.15
C GLN A 86 -7.03 -11.12 7.39
N LEU A 87 -7.68 -9.96 7.28
CA LEU A 87 -8.41 -9.36 8.41
C LEU A 87 -9.60 -10.21 8.85
N LYS A 88 -10.29 -10.89 7.92
CA LYS A 88 -11.38 -11.82 8.24
C LYS A 88 -10.90 -13.09 8.97
N GLN A 89 -9.59 -13.37 9.02
CA GLN A 89 -9.02 -14.47 9.81
C GLN A 89 -8.66 -14.06 11.25
N LEU A 90 -8.75 -12.77 11.60
CA LEU A 90 -8.45 -12.30 12.95
C LEU A 90 -9.49 -12.80 13.96
N PRO A 91 -9.15 -12.82 15.27
CA PRO A 91 -10.13 -13.03 16.33
C PRO A 91 -11.34 -12.11 16.17
N VAL A 92 -12.54 -12.63 16.45
CA VAL A 92 -13.83 -11.92 16.24
C VAL A 92 -13.83 -10.53 16.87
N ALA A 93 -13.28 -10.38 18.08
CA ALA A 93 -13.22 -9.10 18.78
C ALA A 93 -12.31 -8.08 18.07
N GLU A 94 -11.15 -8.51 17.56
CA GLU A 94 -10.21 -7.66 16.83
C GLU A 94 -10.78 -7.25 15.47
N PHE A 95 -11.37 -8.21 14.74
CA PHE A 95 -12.05 -7.93 13.48
C PHE A 95 -13.18 -6.92 13.65
N ALA A 96 -14.04 -7.12 14.66
CA ALA A 96 -15.16 -6.22 14.96
C ALA A 96 -14.67 -4.81 15.33
N HIS A 97 -13.59 -4.70 16.11
CA HIS A 97 -12.96 -3.43 16.46
C HIS A 97 -12.49 -2.66 15.21
N ILE A 98 -11.76 -3.33 14.31
CA ILE A 98 -11.28 -2.71 13.06
C ILE A 98 -12.45 -2.22 12.21
N VAL A 99 -13.47 -3.06 11.99
CA VAL A 99 -14.63 -2.69 11.17
C VAL A 99 -15.39 -1.50 11.76
N GLU A 100 -15.60 -1.49 13.08
CA GLU A 100 -16.30 -0.39 13.75
C GLU A 100 -15.50 0.92 13.71
N HIS A 101 -14.19 0.85 13.97
CA HIS A 101 -13.30 2.01 13.87
C HIS A 101 -13.30 2.58 12.44
N MET A 102 -13.23 1.71 11.42
CA MET A 102 -13.35 2.13 10.03
C MET A 102 -14.69 2.79 9.72
N ARG A 103 -15.80 2.22 10.20
CA ARG A 103 -17.16 2.74 9.99
C ARG A 103 -17.30 4.17 10.53
N VAL A 104 -16.87 4.39 11.77
CA VAL A 104 -16.91 5.72 12.42
C VAL A 104 -15.99 6.70 11.68
N GLY A 105 -14.76 6.28 11.37
CA GLY A 105 -13.79 7.12 10.67
C GLY A 105 -14.24 7.52 9.28
N LEU A 106 -14.85 6.60 8.51
CA LEU A 106 -15.36 6.90 7.16
C LEU A 106 -16.55 7.85 7.20
N ALA A 107 -17.46 7.71 8.16
CA ALA A 107 -18.56 8.66 8.35
C ALA A 107 -18.05 10.06 8.66
N GLU A 108 -17.03 10.18 9.50
CA GLU A 108 -16.40 11.47 9.81
C GLU A 108 -15.66 12.04 8.60
N LYS A 109 -14.91 11.23 7.85
CA LYS A 109 -14.28 11.66 6.59
C LYS A 109 -15.30 12.20 5.60
N GLN A 110 -16.46 11.55 5.45
CA GLN A 110 -17.53 12.01 4.58
C GLN A 110 -18.10 13.35 5.05
N ARG A 111 -18.31 13.53 6.36
CA ARG A 111 -18.74 14.80 6.95
C ARG A 111 -17.73 15.93 6.69
N LEU A 112 -16.44 15.65 6.89
CA LEU A 112 -15.35 16.59 6.66
C LEU A 112 -15.20 16.94 5.18
N ALA A 113 -15.35 15.99 4.27
CA ALA A 113 -15.30 16.28 2.83
C ALA A 113 -16.37 17.31 2.40
N ALA A 114 -17.51 17.36 3.10
CA ALA A 114 -18.59 18.32 2.82
C ALA A 114 -18.41 19.68 3.52
N THR A 115 -17.65 19.74 4.63
CA THR A 115 -17.56 20.94 5.48
C THR A 115 -16.19 21.60 5.46
N GLU A 116 -15.12 20.81 5.35
CA GLU A 116 -13.71 21.20 5.46
C GLU A 116 -12.87 20.47 4.37
N PRO A 117 -13.10 20.74 3.07
CA PRO A 117 -12.55 19.92 1.97
C PRO A 117 -11.02 19.95 1.84
N PHE A 118 -10.36 20.91 2.48
CA PHE A 118 -8.88 21.00 2.53
C PHE A 118 -8.26 20.23 3.70
N GLN A 119 -9.08 19.77 4.65
CA GLN A 119 -8.61 18.99 5.78
C GLN A 119 -8.19 17.59 5.33
N ARG A 120 -7.09 17.11 5.90
CA ARG A 120 -6.55 15.77 5.67
C ARG A 120 -6.76 14.90 6.93
N PRO A 121 -7.97 14.35 7.12
CA PRO A 121 -8.24 13.51 8.29
C PRO A 121 -7.34 12.27 8.28
N PRO A 122 -7.01 11.73 9.46
CA PRO A 122 -6.21 10.51 9.56
C PRO A 122 -6.87 9.35 8.81
N CYS A 123 -6.05 8.40 8.40
CA CYS A 123 -6.49 7.12 7.88
C CYS A 123 -7.41 6.45 8.91
N VAL A 124 -8.48 5.81 8.44
CA VAL A 124 -9.47 5.15 9.31
C VAL A 124 -8.94 3.85 9.95
N LEU A 125 -7.69 3.50 9.65
CA LEU A 125 -6.95 2.38 10.23
C LEU A 125 -5.86 2.84 11.21
N LEU A 126 -5.74 4.15 11.46
CA LEU A 126 -4.80 4.71 12.42
C LEU A 126 -5.44 4.76 13.81
N GLU A 127 -4.82 4.08 14.77
CA GLU A 127 -5.19 4.10 16.19
C GLU A 127 -3.89 4.28 17.01
N ASP A 128 -3.89 5.20 17.99
CA ASP A 128 -2.72 5.49 18.83
C ASP A 128 -1.41 5.68 18.05
N GLN A 129 -1.47 6.44 16.94
CA GLN A 129 -0.34 6.72 16.03
C GLN A 129 0.25 5.48 15.35
N GLN A 130 -0.47 4.36 15.35
CA GLN A 130 -0.06 3.11 14.73
C GLN A 130 -1.16 2.57 13.81
N CYS A 131 -0.76 1.89 12.74
CA CYS A 131 -1.71 1.26 11.84
C CYS A 131 -2.22 -0.03 12.49
N MET A 132 -3.52 -0.17 12.71
CA MET A 132 -4.14 -1.39 13.25
C MET A 132 -3.83 -2.63 12.37
N ILE A 133 -3.52 -2.41 11.08
CA ILE A 133 -3.21 -3.48 10.12
C ILE A 133 -1.77 -3.38 9.60
N TYR A 134 -0.83 -2.92 10.44
CA TYR A 134 0.55 -2.61 10.02
C TYR A 134 1.19 -3.73 9.17
N GLU A 135 1.07 -4.99 9.60
CA GLU A 135 1.61 -6.14 8.87
C GLU A 135 0.94 -6.40 7.52
N ASN A 136 -0.33 -5.98 7.36
CA ASN A 136 -1.10 -6.13 6.14
C ASN A 136 -1.23 -4.82 5.36
N ARG A 137 -0.40 -3.81 5.65
CA ARG A 137 -0.47 -2.51 4.96
C ARG A 137 -0.25 -2.67 3.44
N PRO A 138 -0.99 -1.94 2.59
CA PRO A 138 -0.84 -2.03 1.15
C PRO A 138 0.55 -1.55 0.71
N ALA A 139 1.03 -2.01 -0.44
CA ALA A 139 2.35 -1.76 -1.00
C ALA A 139 2.68 -0.27 -1.09
N VAL A 140 1.69 0.58 -1.40
CA VAL A 140 1.87 2.04 -1.44
C VAL A 140 2.17 2.63 -0.05
N CYS A 141 1.51 2.13 1.00
CA CYS A 141 1.83 2.48 2.39
C CYS A 141 3.16 1.87 2.81
N ARG A 142 3.48 0.68 2.31
CA ARG A 142 4.70 -0.06 2.64
C ARG A 142 5.96 0.63 2.13
N LYS A 143 5.93 1.12 0.89
CA LYS A 143 7.05 1.89 0.31
C LYS A 143 7.13 3.34 0.81
N GLY A 144 6.05 3.87 1.39
CA GLY A 144 5.97 5.24 1.86
C GLY A 144 6.97 5.49 2.98
N HIS A 145 7.94 6.37 2.73
CA HIS A 145 8.96 6.77 3.71
C HIS A 145 9.38 8.22 3.51
N SER A 146 10.24 8.71 4.40
CA SER A 146 10.97 9.97 4.25
C SER A 146 12.37 9.83 4.83
N ILE A 147 13.32 10.61 4.31
CA ILE A 147 14.64 10.80 4.92
C ILE A 147 14.71 12.04 5.83
N ASP A 148 13.60 12.77 5.94
CA ASP A 148 13.46 13.98 6.77
C ASP A 148 12.08 14.00 7.45
N ALA A 149 12.06 13.84 8.77
CA ALA A 149 10.83 13.85 9.56
C ALA A 149 10.22 15.26 9.69
N GLN A 150 11.03 16.32 9.62
CA GLN A 150 10.53 17.69 9.74
C GLN A 150 9.72 18.06 8.50
N GLN A 151 10.20 17.70 7.30
CA GLN A 151 9.43 17.91 6.07
C GLN A 151 8.09 17.13 6.05
N CYS A 152 8.03 15.98 6.71
CA CYS A 152 6.75 15.29 6.94
C CYS A 152 5.84 16.08 7.88
N ALA A 153 6.38 16.58 9.00
CA ALA A 153 5.63 17.34 9.99
C ALA A 153 5.07 18.66 9.43
N ASP A 154 5.85 19.33 8.59
CA ASP A 154 5.50 20.59 7.94
C ASP A 154 4.52 20.39 6.77
N GLY A 155 4.23 19.13 6.38
CA GLY A 155 3.39 18.83 5.24
C GLY A 155 3.99 19.32 3.92
N ALA A 156 5.32 19.22 3.76
CA ALA A 156 6.03 19.73 2.61
C ALA A 156 5.44 19.21 1.28
N PRO A 157 5.42 20.04 0.22
CA PRO A 157 4.85 19.65 -1.08
C PRO A 157 5.62 18.50 -1.73
N THR A 158 6.86 18.26 -1.32
CA THR A 158 7.68 17.14 -1.74
C THR A 158 8.34 16.54 -0.51
N ILE A 159 8.10 15.26 -0.27
CA ILE A 159 8.71 14.52 0.82
C ILE A 159 9.99 13.87 0.28
N PRO A 160 11.17 14.15 0.86
CA PRO A 160 12.42 13.59 0.35
C PRO A 160 12.47 12.08 0.65
N GLN A 161 12.83 11.30 -0.36
CA GLN A 161 12.82 9.84 -0.32
C GLN A 161 14.09 9.29 -0.96
N HIS A 162 14.45 8.06 -0.59
CA HIS A 162 15.48 7.30 -1.26
C HIS A 162 14.99 6.88 -2.65
N LEU A 163 15.56 7.46 -3.70
CA LEU A 163 15.13 7.25 -5.09
C LEU A 163 15.24 5.77 -5.51
N ASP A 164 16.28 5.06 -5.05
CA ASP A 164 16.47 3.62 -5.33
C ASP A 164 15.32 2.76 -4.77
N ILE A 165 14.81 3.08 -3.57
CA ILE A 165 13.64 2.43 -3.00
C ILE A 165 12.40 2.72 -3.83
N ILE A 166 12.18 3.99 -4.18
CA ILE A 166 11.01 4.40 -4.97
C ILE A 166 10.99 3.68 -6.31
N LEU A 167 12.08 3.71 -7.08
CA LEU A 167 12.13 3.06 -8.38
C LEU A 167 11.95 1.55 -8.30
N LYS A 168 12.60 0.87 -7.35
CA LYS A 168 12.48 -0.59 -7.22
C LYS A 168 11.09 -1.01 -6.75
N ALA A 169 10.50 -0.31 -5.77
CA ALA A 169 9.14 -0.58 -5.31
C ALA A 169 8.09 -0.27 -6.40
N GLU A 170 8.27 0.82 -7.16
CA GLU A 170 7.41 1.14 -8.31
C GLU A 170 7.52 0.07 -9.40
N ALA A 171 8.73 -0.43 -9.70
CA ALA A 171 8.89 -1.49 -10.69
C ALA A 171 8.17 -2.78 -10.28
N LEU A 172 8.23 -3.14 -8.99
CA LEU A 172 7.47 -4.26 -8.43
C LEU A 172 5.96 -4.04 -8.57
N MET A 173 5.46 -2.90 -8.10
CA MET A 173 4.03 -2.59 -8.11
C MET A 173 3.45 -2.49 -9.52
N GLN A 174 4.13 -1.78 -10.42
CA GLN A 174 3.67 -1.59 -11.81
C GLN A 174 3.78 -2.86 -12.64
N GLY A 175 4.83 -3.65 -12.44
CA GLY A 175 4.98 -4.93 -13.13
C GLY A 175 3.87 -5.93 -12.74
N VAL A 176 3.52 -6.01 -11.45
CA VAL A 176 2.41 -6.86 -11.01
C VAL A 176 1.06 -6.30 -11.47
N ALA A 177 0.85 -4.98 -11.40
CA ALA A 177 -0.37 -4.36 -11.92
C ALA A 177 -0.59 -4.69 -13.41
N ALA A 178 0.45 -4.57 -14.24
CA ALA A 178 0.39 -4.95 -15.65
C ALA A 178 0.12 -6.45 -15.85
N ALA A 179 0.59 -7.30 -14.93
CA ALA A 179 0.29 -8.73 -14.98
C ALA A 179 -1.18 -9.03 -14.66
N TYR A 180 -1.80 -8.33 -13.72
CA TYR A 180 -3.24 -8.46 -13.45
C TYR A 180 -4.06 -8.17 -14.71
N GLU A 181 -3.75 -7.08 -15.42
CA GLU A 181 -4.41 -6.71 -16.68
C GLU A 181 -4.23 -7.80 -17.75
N GLU A 182 -3.01 -8.31 -17.92
CA GLU A 182 -2.69 -9.31 -18.95
C GLU A 182 -3.40 -10.65 -18.73
N VAL A 183 -3.57 -11.08 -17.47
CA VAL A 183 -4.29 -12.34 -17.16
C VAL A 183 -5.78 -12.15 -16.92
N GLY A 184 -6.32 -10.94 -17.14
CA GLY A 184 -7.74 -10.64 -17.02
C GLY A 184 -8.29 -10.63 -15.58
N LEU A 185 -7.44 -10.34 -14.59
CA LEU A 185 -7.87 -10.13 -13.20
C LEU A 185 -8.32 -8.68 -12.98
N PRO A 186 -9.16 -8.40 -11.96
CA PRO A 186 -9.51 -7.03 -11.60
C PRO A 186 -8.25 -6.18 -11.41
N ALA A 187 -8.11 -5.13 -12.21
CA ALA A 187 -6.94 -4.24 -12.17
C ALA A 187 -7.31 -2.81 -11.75
N ASP A 188 -8.53 -2.62 -11.26
CA ASP A 188 -9.04 -1.32 -10.84
C ASP A 188 -8.20 -0.75 -9.69
N THR A 189 -7.94 0.56 -9.77
CA THR A 189 -7.36 1.35 -8.70
C THR A 189 -8.49 1.96 -7.89
N ASN A 190 -8.53 1.66 -6.59
CA ASN A 190 -9.57 2.15 -5.69
C ASN A 190 -8.97 2.99 -4.56
N GLU A 191 -9.75 3.96 -4.03
CA GLU A 191 -9.39 4.57 -2.75
C GLU A 191 -9.43 3.48 -1.67
N PHE A 192 -8.28 3.26 -1.05
CA PHE A 192 -8.02 2.06 -0.26
C PHE A 192 -8.97 1.90 0.92
N THR A 193 -9.22 2.97 1.68
CA THR A 193 -9.97 2.84 2.93
C THR A 193 -11.45 2.55 2.71
N SER A 194 -12.06 3.18 1.69
CA SER A 194 -13.45 2.98 1.33
C SER A 194 -13.66 1.60 0.69
N ALA A 195 -12.76 1.18 -0.21
CA ALA A 195 -12.87 -0.10 -0.87
C ALA A 195 -12.61 -1.28 0.08
N LEU A 196 -11.62 -1.17 0.97
CA LEU A 196 -11.39 -2.19 2.00
C LEU A 196 -12.62 -2.35 2.89
N PHE A 197 -13.21 -1.25 3.37
CA PHE A 197 -14.41 -1.31 4.19
C PHE A 197 -15.55 -2.02 3.46
N ALA A 198 -15.81 -1.66 2.20
CA ALA A 198 -16.82 -2.31 1.38
C ALA A 198 -16.58 -3.82 1.24
N THR A 199 -15.34 -4.26 0.99
CA THR A 199 -14.99 -5.69 0.89
C THR A 199 -15.14 -6.42 2.23
N LEU A 200 -14.87 -5.75 3.35
CA LEU A 200 -15.04 -6.31 4.70
C LEU A 200 -16.52 -6.50 5.07
N THR A 201 -17.39 -5.55 4.69
CA THR A 201 -18.81 -5.55 5.07
C THR A 201 -19.74 -6.21 4.06
N THR A 202 -19.25 -6.56 2.86
CA THR A 202 -20.04 -7.34 1.90
C THR A 202 -20.17 -8.78 2.42
N SER A 203 -21.41 -9.23 2.61
CA SER A 203 -21.71 -10.63 2.92
C SER A 203 -21.23 -11.52 1.79
N THR A 204 -20.27 -12.41 2.07
CA THR A 204 -19.94 -13.56 1.22
C THR A 204 -21.04 -14.61 1.28
#